data_AF-A0A7V2CZ09-F1
#
_entry.id   AF-A0A7V2CZ09-F1
#
_cell.length_a   1.000
_cell.length_b   1.000
_cell.length_c   1.000
_cell.angle_alpha   90.00
_cell.angle_beta   90.00
_cell.angle_gamma   90.00
#
_symmetry.space_group_name_H-M   'P 1'
#
loop_
_entity.id
_entity.type
_entity.pdbx_description
1 polymer ?
#
loop_
_entity_poly.entity_id
_entity_poly.type
_entity_poly.pdbx_seq_one_letter_code
_entity_poly.pdbx_strand_id
1 'polypeptide(L)'
;MIRFRPVCNPLFIGACVAYAINRWWLAPATHHPVLINWFNDLLLIPCALPPLVALYHALGLRGTTAPPRGREILCHLLLWIPLFEWIGPRFVPGTTADPLDAVAYCLGGFLAHAFWRRRQELPA
;
A
#
# COMPACT_ATOMS: atom_id res chain seq x y z
N MET A 1 22.21 9.03 -12.54
CA MET A 1 20.95 9.16 -11.77
C MET A 1 20.12 7.90 -11.97
N ILE A 2 19.98 7.06 -10.95
CA ILE A 2 19.23 5.79 -11.07
C ILE A 2 17.75 6.14 -11.21
N ARG A 3 17.15 5.82 -12.37
CA ARG A 3 15.72 5.98 -12.62
C ARG A 3 14.97 4.97 -11.75
N PHE A 4 14.40 5.42 -10.63
CA PHE A 4 13.42 4.63 -9.92
C PHE A 4 12.25 4.35 -10.86
N ARG A 5 11.95 3.07 -11.06
CA ARG A 5 10.79 2.59 -11.80
C ARG A 5 9.77 2.12 -10.77
N PRO A 6 8.74 2.91 -10.44
CA PRO A 6 7.83 2.61 -9.34
C PRO A 6 7.20 1.22 -9.44
N VAL A 7 6.83 0.83 -10.67
CA VAL A 7 6.17 -0.44 -10.97
C VAL A 7 7.14 -1.63 -11.04
N CYS A 8 8.46 -1.38 -11.12
CA CYS A 8 9.47 -2.44 -11.09
C CYS A 8 10.19 -2.52 -9.73
N ASN A 9 9.66 -1.84 -8.70
CA ASN A 9 10.28 -1.87 -7.38
C ASN A 9 10.09 -3.27 -6.74
N PRO A 10 11.14 -3.87 -6.15
CA PRO A 10 11.04 -5.20 -5.57
C PRO A 10 10.03 -5.28 -4.42
N LEU A 11 9.80 -4.19 -3.68
CA LEU A 11 8.77 -4.14 -2.64
C LEU A 11 7.36 -4.14 -3.25
N PHE A 12 7.14 -3.40 -4.34
CA PHE A 12 5.86 -3.41 -5.05
C PHE A 12 5.55 -4.80 -5.62
N ILE A 13 6.52 -5.41 -6.31
CA ILE A 13 6.34 -6.75 -6.89
C ILE A 13 6.13 -7.77 -5.77
N GLY A 14 6.95 -7.73 -4.72
CA GLY A 14 6.82 -8.61 -3.57
C GLY A 14 5.47 -8.47 -2.87
N ALA A 15 4.98 -7.24 -2.69
CA ALA A 15 3.66 -6.98 -2.11
C ALA A 15 2.53 -7.48 -3.01
N CYS A 16 2.60 -7.25 -4.33
CA CYS A 16 1.61 -7.75 -5.28
C CYS A 16 1.56 -9.29 -5.31
N VAL A 17 2.72 -9.94 -5.29
CA VAL A 17 2.83 -11.41 -5.23
C VAL A 17 2.30 -11.93 -3.89
N ALA A 18 2.66 -11.30 -2.77
CA ALA A 18 2.15 -11.67 -1.45
C ALA A 18 0.63 -11.52 -1.36
N TYR A 19 0.08 -10.44 -1.92
CA TYR A 19 -1.36 -10.23 -2.01
C TYR A 19 -2.02 -11.34 -2.85
N ALA A 20 -1.48 -11.65 -4.02
CA ALA A 20 -2.00 -12.70 -4.90
C ALA A 20 -1.99 -14.08 -4.23
N ILE A 21 -0.88 -14.44 -3.58
CA ILE A 21 -0.74 -15.70 -2.84
C ILE A 21 -1.72 -15.74 -1.67
N ASN A 22 -1.85 -14.66 -0.91
CA ASN A 22 -2.77 -14.62 0.22
C ASN A 22 -4.22 -14.75 -0.25
N ARG A 23 -4.60 -13.99 -1.28
CA ARG A 23 -5.97 -13.95 -1.81
C ARG A 23 -6.42 -15.27 -2.43
N TRP A 24 -5.55 -15.94 -3.19
CA TRP A 24 -5.93 -17.13 -3.95
C TRP A 24 -5.52 -18.45 -3.30
N TRP A 25 -4.57 -18.44 -2.37
CA TRP A 25 -4.08 -19.68 -1.78
C TRP A 25 -4.14 -19.68 -0.26
N LEU A 26 -3.45 -18.77 0.44
CA LEU A 26 -3.32 -18.90 1.90
C LEU A 26 -4.62 -18.67 2.64
N ALA A 27 -5.38 -17.61 2.31
CA ALA A 27 -6.64 -17.33 2.97
C ALA A 27 -7.68 -18.46 2.74
N PRO A 28 -7.90 -18.98 1.51
CA PRO A 28 -8.78 -20.13 1.29
C PRO A 28 -8.29 -21.44 1.92
N ALA A 29 -6.97 -21.67 2.00
CA ALA A 29 -6.44 -22.94 2.51
C ALA A 29 -6.39 -22.99 4.05
N THR A 30 -5.99 -21.90 4.69
CA THR A 30 -5.72 -21.89 6.15
C THR A 30 -6.90 -21.39 6.98
N HIS A 31 -7.81 -20.63 6.38
CA HIS A 31 -8.88 -19.90 7.07
C HIS A 31 -8.39 -19.06 8.26
N HIS A 32 -7.11 -18.65 8.26
CA HIS A 32 -6.54 -17.94 9.40
C HIS A 32 -7.08 -16.50 9.45
N PRO A 33 -7.63 -16.04 10.58
CA PRO A 33 -8.35 -14.76 10.67
C PRO A 33 -7.46 -13.56 10.30
N VAL A 34 -6.17 -13.58 10.68
CA VAL A 34 -5.24 -12.49 10.33
C VAL A 34 -5.00 -12.39 8.81
N LEU A 35 -4.92 -13.53 8.13
CA LEU A 35 -4.66 -13.58 6.70
C LEU A 35 -5.88 -13.13 5.90
N ILE A 36 -7.07 -13.44 6.40
CA ILE A 36 -8.33 -13.04 5.79
C ILE A 36 -8.61 -11.55 6.00
N ASN A 37 -8.41 -11.05 7.23
CA ASN A 37 -8.92 -9.74 7.64
C ASN A 37 -7.93 -8.59 7.45
N TRP A 38 -6.62 -8.76 7.72
CA TRP A 38 -5.69 -7.61 7.82
C TRP A 38 -4.44 -7.71 6.96
N PHE A 39 -4.07 -8.92 6.52
CA PHE A 39 -2.82 -9.10 5.77
C PHE A 39 -2.81 -8.34 4.44
N ASN A 40 -3.96 -8.28 3.75
CA ASN A 40 -4.04 -7.55 2.50
C ASN A 40 -4.01 -6.03 2.74
N ASP A 41 -4.56 -5.54 3.85
CA ASP A 41 -4.54 -4.12 4.22
C ASP A 41 -3.13 -3.64 4.54
N LEU A 42 -2.33 -4.49 5.21
CA LEU A 42 -0.90 -4.25 5.38
C LEU A 42 -0.17 -4.06 4.03
N LEU A 43 -0.62 -4.73 2.97
CA LEU A 43 -0.04 -4.65 1.64
C LEU A 43 -0.63 -3.51 0.79
N LEU A 44 -1.70 -2.85 1.24
CA LEU A 44 -2.41 -1.82 0.48
C LEU A 44 -1.47 -0.69 0.03
N ILE A 45 -0.73 -0.09 0.95
CA ILE A 45 0.20 0.99 0.64
C ILE A 45 1.33 0.54 -0.32
N PRO A 46 2.12 -0.51 -0.01
CA PRO A 46 3.20 -0.92 -0.91
C PRO A 46 2.71 -1.41 -2.28
N CYS A 47 1.47 -1.89 -2.41
CA CYS A 47 0.86 -2.22 -3.70
C CYS A 47 0.30 -1.00 -4.45
N ALA A 48 -0.45 -0.13 -3.78
CA ALA A 48 -1.25 0.90 -4.46
C ALA A 48 -0.49 2.21 -4.72
N LEU A 49 0.39 2.62 -3.82
CA LEU A 49 1.09 3.92 -3.96
C LEU A 49 2.11 3.95 -5.11
N PRO A 50 2.91 2.92 -5.39
CA PRO A 50 3.83 2.94 -6.53
C PRO A 50 3.19 3.20 -7.90
N PRO A 51 2.08 2.53 -8.29
CA PRO A 51 1.40 2.87 -9.54
C PRO A 51 0.74 4.25 -9.48
N LEU A 52 0.20 4.70 -8.34
CA LEU A 52 -0.38 6.04 -8.19
C LEU A 52 0.66 7.15 -8.41
N VAL A 53 1.85 7.04 -7.81
CA VAL A 53 2.90 8.05 -8.03
C VAL A 53 3.48 8.00 -9.46
N ALA A 54 3.46 6.83 -10.10
CA ALA A 54 3.78 6.71 -11.52
C ALA A 54 2.74 7.42 -12.39
N LEU A 55 1.46 7.27 -12.07
CA LEU A 55 0.36 7.97 -12.73
C LEU A 55 0.47 9.49 -12.52
N TYR A 56 0.71 9.96 -11.29
CA TYR A 56 0.92 11.39 -11.03
C TYR A 56 2.10 11.97 -11.81
N HIS A 57 3.16 11.18 -12.00
CA HIS A 57 4.28 11.59 -12.85
C HIS A 57 3.88 11.65 -14.33
N ALA A 58 3.19 10.63 -14.83
CA ALA A 58 2.71 10.58 -16.22
C ALA A 58 1.74 11.72 -16.55
N LEU A 59 0.92 12.14 -15.59
CA LEU A 59 0.00 13.27 -15.71
C LEU A 59 0.68 14.64 -15.48
N GLY A 60 1.98 14.69 -15.22
CA GLY A 60 2.72 15.93 -14.93
C GLY A 60 2.43 16.55 -13.55
N LEU A 61 1.61 15.92 -12.72
CA LEU A 61 1.30 16.36 -11.34
C LEU A 61 2.49 16.17 -10.39
N ARG A 62 3.46 15.34 -10.79
CA ARG A 62 4.65 15.03 -10.00
C ARG A 62 5.91 15.07 -10.86
N GLY A 63 6.83 15.97 -10.55
CA GLY A 63 8.09 16.12 -11.31
C GLY A 63 9.16 15.04 -11.06
N THR A 64 8.85 13.96 -10.33
CA THR A 64 9.85 12.94 -9.96
C THR A 64 9.30 11.53 -10.09
N THR A 65 10.18 10.61 -10.52
CA THR A 65 9.91 9.17 -10.50
C THR A 65 10.35 8.51 -9.19
N ALA A 66 10.85 9.25 -8.20
CA ALA A 66 11.30 8.70 -6.91
C ALA A 66 10.20 7.91 -6.17
N PRO A 67 10.54 7.04 -5.20
CA PRO A 67 9.54 6.39 -4.35
C PRO A 67 8.61 7.38 -3.65
N PRO A 68 7.43 6.92 -3.19
CA PRO A 68 6.50 7.75 -2.44
C PRO A 68 7.17 8.42 -1.23
N ARG A 69 7.03 9.74 -1.13
CA ARG A 69 7.52 10.54 -0.01
C ARG A 69 6.62 10.30 1.20
N GLY A 70 7.16 10.45 2.41
CA GLY A 70 6.38 10.28 3.65
C GLY A 70 5.09 11.12 3.67
N ARG A 71 5.14 12.35 3.16
CA ARG A 71 3.96 13.20 3.01
C ARG A 71 2.92 12.66 2.01
N GLU A 72 3.35 12.01 0.92
CA GLU A 72 2.44 11.45 -0.08
C GLU A 72 1.70 10.25 0.54
N ILE A 73 2.43 9.43 1.29
CA ILE A 73 1.87 8.33 2.09
C ILE A 73 0.87 8.89 3.12
N LEU A 74 1.28 9.89 3.91
CA LEU A 74 0.42 10.52 4.91
C LEU A 74 -0.86 11.10 4.31
N CYS A 75 -0.78 11.82 3.18
CA CYS A 75 -1.96 12.33 2.50
C CYS A 75 -2.91 11.22 2.06
N HIS A 76 -2.39 10.09 1.54
CA HIS A 76 -3.24 8.96 1.16
C HIS A 76 -3.83 8.27 2.38
N LEU A 77 -3.09 8.14 3.49
CA LEU A 77 -3.64 7.62 4.75
C LEU A 77 -4.77 8.52 5.26
N LEU A 78 -4.56 9.83 5.32
CA LEU A 78 -5.58 10.80 5.75
C LEU A 78 -6.81 10.81 4.84
N LEU A 79 -6.66 10.45 3.56
CA LEU A 79 -7.77 10.30 2.63
C LEU A 79 -8.47 8.95 2.77
N TRP A 80 -7.71 7.85 2.85
CA TRP A 80 -8.20 6.48 2.82
C TRP A 80 -8.81 6.05 4.14
N ILE A 81 -8.32 6.53 5.29
CA ILE A 81 -8.92 6.26 6.61
C ILE A 81 -10.39 6.66 6.64
N PRO A 82 -10.77 7.94 6.45
CA PRO A 82 -12.19 8.31 6.47
C PRO A 82 -12.97 7.67 5.30
N LEU A 83 -12.32 7.42 4.16
CA LEU A 83 -12.96 6.76 3.03
C LEU A 83 -13.36 5.32 3.35
N PHE A 84 -12.48 4.52 3.98
CA PHE A 84 -12.75 3.12 4.28
C PHE A 84 -13.49 2.91 5.60
N GLU A 85 -13.22 3.74 6.61
CA GLU A 85 -13.87 3.58 7.92
C GLU A 85 -15.24 4.25 7.98
N TRP A 86 -15.44 5.36 7.27
CA TRP A 86 -16.63 6.18 7.47
C TRP A 86 -17.55 6.27 6.26
N ILE A 87 -16.97 6.34 5.06
CA ILE A 87 -17.73 6.48 3.82
C ILE A 87 -18.10 5.09 3.30
N GLY A 88 -17.14 4.19 3.13
CA GLY A 88 -17.30 2.84 2.55
C GLY A 88 -18.48 2.05 3.14
N PRO A 89 -18.57 1.88 4.48
CA PRO A 89 -19.64 1.14 5.12
C PRO A 89 -21.05 1.70 4.91
N ARG A 90 -21.16 2.98 4.53
CA ARG A 90 -22.46 3.61 4.23
C ARG A 90 -22.94 3.34 2.81
N PHE A 91 -22.02 3.07 1.89
CA PHE A 91 -22.32 2.90 0.47
C PHE A 91 -22.20 1.46 0.00
N VAL A 92 -21.47 0.61 0.73
CA VAL A 92 -21.26 -0.80 0.37
C VAL A 92 -21.96 -1.68 1.42
N PRO A 93 -23.09 -2.30 1.07
CA PRO A 93 -23.76 -3.25 1.95
C PRO A 93 -22.81 -4.42 2.31
N GLY A 94 -22.73 -4.77 3.59
CA GLY A 94 -21.93 -5.90 4.07
C GLY A 94 -20.48 -5.57 4.44
N THR A 95 -20.06 -4.31 4.41
CA THR A 95 -18.78 -3.87 5.00
C THR A 95 -19.00 -3.26 6.38
N THR A 96 -18.08 -3.54 7.30
CA THR A 96 -18.07 -3.00 8.66
C THR A 96 -16.80 -2.20 8.84
N ALA A 97 -16.88 -1.04 9.49
CA ALA A 97 -15.69 -0.30 9.89
C ALA A 97 -14.90 -1.12 10.92
N ASP A 98 -13.64 -1.44 10.62
CA ASP A 98 -12.70 -2.06 11.55
C ASP A 98 -11.48 -1.15 11.69
N PRO A 99 -11.35 -0.42 12.82
CA PRO A 99 -10.18 0.42 13.08
C PRO A 99 -8.84 -0.33 12.99
N LEU A 100 -8.84 -1.67 13.11
CA LEU A 100 -7.63 -2.47 12.92
C LEU A 100 -7.17 -2.51 11.46
N ASP A 101 -8.07 -2.36 10.49
CA ASP A 101 -7.72 -2.19 9.07
C ASP A 101 -6.89 -0.91 8.91
N ALA A 102 -7.31 0.16 9.60
CA ALA A 102 -6.57 1.41 9.65
C ALA A 102 -5.17 1.27 10.22
N VAL A 103 -5.03 0.53 11.30
CA VAL A 103 -3.71 0.21 11.87
C VAL A 103 -2.88 -0.60 10.88
N ALA A 104 -3.48 -1.58 10.20
CA ALA A 104 -2.78 -2.46 9.26
C ALA A 104 -2.19 -1.69 8.07
N TYR A 105 -2.98 -0.89 7.33
CA TYR A 105 -2.41 -0.15 6.21
C TYR A 105 -1.51 1.01 6.65
N CYS A 106 -1.70 1.59 7.85
CA CYS A 106 -0.75 2.56 8.41
C CYS A 106 0.61 1.91 8.67
N LEU A 107 0.63 0.72 9.28
CA LEU A 107 1.83 -0.06 9.51
C LEU A 107 2.51 -0.45 8.19
N GLY A 108 1.71 -0.87 7.21
CA GLY A 108 2.17 -1.18 5.86
C GLY A 108 2.86 0.00 5.19
N GLY A 109 2.25 1.19 5.31
CA GLY A 109 2.83 2.43 4.80
C GLY A 109 4.10 2.85 5.49
N PHE A 110 4.19 2.68 6.82
CA PHE A 110 5.39 2.96 7.58
C PHE A 110 6.55 2.04 7.19
N LEU A 111 6.30 0.72 7.13
CA LEU A 111 7.30 -0.27 6.74
C LEU A 111 7.78 -0.05 5.30
N ALA A 112 6.85 0.24 4.38
CA ALA A 112 7.19 0.56 3.00
C ALA A 112 8.05 1.83 2.89
N HIS A 113 7.70 2.88 3.63
CA HIS A 113 8.49 4.10 3.68
C HIS A 113 9.91 3.86 4.21
N ALA A 114 10.03 3.13 5.31
CA ALA A 114 11.32 2.79 5.91
C ALA A 114 12.19 1.98 4.94
N PHE A 115 11.60 1.02 4.23
CA PHE A 115 12.31 0.23 3.23
C PHE A 115 12.82 1.08 2.06
N TRP A 116 11.98 1.97 1.51
CA TRP A 116 12.39 2.84 0.41
C TRP A 116 13.47 3.84 0.83
N ARG A 117 13.39 4.37 2.06
CA ARG A 117 14.44 5.24 2.60
C ARG A 117 15.78 4.54 2.72
N ARG A 118 15.82 3.35 3.34
CA ARG A 118 17.07 2.58 3.46
C ARG A 118 17.70 2.27 2.10
N ARG A 119 16.90 1.94 1.09
CA ARG A 119 17.38 1.68 -0.28
C ARG A 119 17.92 2.92 -0.99
N GLN A 120 17.49 4.12 -0.61
CA GLN A 120 18.04 5.38 -1.14
C GLN A 120 19.36 5.78 -0.48
N GLU A 121 19.59 5.33 0.75
CA GLU A 121 20.78 5.66 1.55
C GLU A 121 21.97 4.72 1.29
N LEU A 122 21.74 3.55 0.69
CA LEU A 122 22.82 2.62 0.32
C LEU A 122 23.62 3.18 -0.89
N PRO A 123 24.94 3.36 -0.78
CA PRO A 123 25.78 3.64 -1.94
C PRO A 123 25.69 2.47 -2.93
N ALA A 124 25.58 2.81 -4.22
CA ALA A 124 25.42 1.87 -5.33
C ALA A 124 26.64 0.97 -5.51
#